data_AF-A0A511H682-F1
#
_entry.id   AF-A0A511H682-F1
#
_cell.length_a   1.000
_cell.length_b   1.000
_cell.length_c   1.000
_cell.angle_alpha   90.00
_cell.angle_beta   90.00
_cell.angle_gamma   90.00
#
_symmetry.space_group_name_H-M   'P 1'
#
loop_
_entity.id
_entity.type
_entity.pdbx_description
1 polymer ?
#
loop_
_entity_poly.entity_id
_entity_poly.type
_entity_poly.pdbx_seq_one_letter_code
_entity_poly.pdbx_strand_id
1 'polypeptide(L)'
;MLGGIEPTNNFGEQCIRHAVMYRKTSFGTQGPEGSCFVERIFTAVTTLKLQERGVLDFLTDTLRTHRRSLPPPRCFPLRRPLSLRTQHESVNGYDWFIAFKGVGMDASRR
;
A
#
# COMPACT_ATOMS: atom_id res chain seq x y z
N MET A 1 -30.14 11.34 12.83
CA MET A 1 -28.92 10.95 13.55
C MET A 1 -28.66 9.47 13.28
N LEU A 2 -27.82 9.14 12.30
CA LEU A 2 -27.36 7.77 12.08
C LEU A 2 -26.10 7.57 12.93
N GLY A 3 -26.29 7.36 14.22
CA GLY A 3 -25.21 7.11 15.17
C GLY A 3 -24.77 5.65 15.09
N GLY A 4 -23.49 5.42 14.76
CA GLY A 4 -22.82 4.15 15.01
C GLY A 4 -22.37 3.35 13.78
N ILE A 5 -22.65 3.79 12.56
CA ILE A 5 -22.03 3.19 11.37
C ILE A 5 -20.72 3.93 11.11
N GLU A 6 -19.60 3.24 11.31
CA GLU A 6 -18.29 3.75 10.92
C GLU A 6 -18.36 4.13 9.43
N PRO A 7 -18.14 5.40 9.04
CA PRO A 7 -18.12 5.78 7.64
C PRO A 7 -17.14 4.86 6.91
N THR A 8 -17.58 4.23 5.82
CA THR A 8 -16.72 3.37 4.99
C THR A 8 -15.43 4.07 4.54
N ASN A 9 -15.45 5.40 4.54
CA ASN A 9 -14.30 6.26 4.28
C ASN A 9 -13.21 6.22 5.38
N ASN A 10 -13.52 5.98 6.67
CA ASN A 10 -12.50 5.98 7.72
C ASN A 10 -11.47 4.86 7.50
N PHE A 11 -11.89 3.69 7.01
CA PHE A 11 -10.97 2.60 6.68
C PHE A 11 -10.00 2.98 5.55
N GLY A 12 -10.52 3.57 4.47
CA GLY A 12 -9.71 4.07 3.35
C GLY A 12 -8.74 5.16 3.82
N GLU A 13 -9.23 6.13 4.59
CA GLU A 13 -8.44 7.21 5.18
C GLU A 13 -7.32 6.66 6.09
N GLN A 14 -7.60 5.67 6.93
CA GLN A 14 -6.61 5.02 7.80
C GLN A 14 -5.52 4.33 6.99
N CYS A 15 -5.88 3.65 5.90
CA CYS A 15 -4.93 2.98 5.01
C CYS A 15 -3.94 3.96 4.38
N ILE A 16 -4.39 5.16 4.00
CA ILE A 16 -3.54 6.17 3.31
C ILE A 16 -2.82 7.12 4.25
N ARG A 17 -3.30 7.25 5.49
CA ARG A 17 -2.83 8.26 6.44
C ARG A 17 -1.32 8.23 6.60
N HIS A 18 -0.72 7.04 6.67
CA HIS A 18 0.72 6.89 6.84
C HIS A 18 1.52 7.40 5.63
N ALA A 19 1.05 7.13 4.40
CA ALA A 19 1.69 7.62 3.18
C ALA A 19 1.55 9.15 3.06
N VAL A 20 0.37 9.70 3.41
CA VAL A 20 0.13 11.15 3.42
C VAL A 20 1.03 11.86 4.44
N MET A 21 1.17 11.31 5.65
CA MET A 21 2.06 11.86 6.67
C MET A 21 3.52 11.85 6.19
N TYR A 22 4.01 10.73 5.65
CA TYR A 22 5.36 10.63 5.09
C TYR A 22 5.64 11.70 4.03
N ARG A 23 4.74 11.90 3.06
CA ARG A 23 4.92 12.94 2.03
C ARG A 23 5.02 14.34 2.64
N LYS A 24 4.24 14.62 3.68
CA LYS A 24 4.25 15.92 4.36
C LYS A 24 5.51 16.16 5.18
N THR A 25 6.05 15.12 5.82
CA THR A 25 7.15 15.26 6.79
C THR A 25 8.53 14.93 6.25
N SER A 26 8.63 14.21 5.12
CA SER A 26 9.88 13.56 4.71
C SER A 26 10.40 13.97 3.33
N PHE A 27 10.00 15.13 2.81
CA PHE A 27 10.39 15.69 1.49
C PHE A 27 10.14 14.80 0.26
N GLY A 28 9.62 13.58 0.44
CA GLY A 28 9.36 12.63 -0.64
C GLY A 28 10.63 11.87 -1.09
N THR A 29 10.63 11.48 -2.37
CA THR A 29 11.69 10.66 -2.97
C THR A 29 12.38 11.42 -4.10
N GLN A 30 13.70 11.31 -4.22
CA GLN A 30 14.50 12.06 -5.20
C GLN A 30 14.65 11.36 -6.57
N GLY A 31 14.05 10.18 -6.74
CA GLY A 31 14.16 9.39 -7.97
C GLY A 31 13.14 8.25 -8.05
N PRO A 32 12.98 7.65 -9.24
CA PRO A 32 11.97 6.62 -9.49
C PRO A 32 12.17 5.35 -8.65
N GLU A 33 13.42 4.98 -8.35
CA GLU A 33 13.75 3.83 -7.50
C GLU A 33 13.26 4.07 -6.07
N GLY A 34 13.48 5.29 -5.55
CA GLY A 34 12.99 5.71 -4.24
C GLY A 34 11.46 5.71 -4.19
N SER A 35 10.78 6.20 -5.24
CA SER A 35 9.33 6.17 -5.33
C SER A 35 8.79 4.73 -5.31
N CYS A 36 9.37 3.84 -6.12
CA CYS A 36 9.01 2.41 -6.14
C CYS A 36 9.22 1.75 -4.77
N PHE A 37 10.31 2.10 -4.08
CA PHE A 37 10.59 1.57 -2.75
C PHE A 37 9.51 1.99 -1.75
N VAL A 38 9.21 3.29 -1.67
CA VAL A 38 8.19 3.83 -0.77
C VAL A 38 6.81 3.25 -1.07
N GLU A 39 6.44 3.15 -2.34
CA GLU A 39 5.20 2.49 -2.79
C GLU A 39 5.11 1.07 -2.24
N ARG A 40 6.13 0.23 -2.49
CA ARG A 40 6.16 -1.17 -2.04
C ARG A 40 6.10 -1.30 -0.52
N ILE A 41 6.80 -0.44 0.21
CA ILE A 41 6.80 -0.45 1.68
C ILE A 41 5.40 -0.11 2.21
N PHE A 42 4.76 0.96 1.73
CA PHE A 42 3.41 1.30 2.20
C PHE A 42 2.37 0.24 1.81
N THR A 43 2.46 -0.35 0.61
CA THR A 43 1.61 -1.48 0.23
C THR A 43 1.80 -2.65 1.18
N ALA A 44 3.04 -3.04 1.49
CA ALA A 44 3.32 -4.15 2.40
C ALA A 44 2.83 -3.87 3.83
N VAL A 45 3.12 -2.68 4.36
CA VAL A 45 2.68 -2.26 5.70
C VAL A 45 1.16 -2.29 5.81
N THR A 46 0.45 -1.67 4.86
CA THR A 46 -1.02 -1.63 4.88
C THR A 46 -1.57 -3.05 4.76
N THR A 47 -1.07 -3.85 3.82
CA THR A 47 -1.54 -5.23 3.62
C THR A 47 -1.33 -6.10 4.87
N LEU A 48 -0.16 -6.02 5.51
CA LEU A 48 0.14 -6.83 6.70
C LEU A 48 -0.67 -6.38 7.92
N LYS A 49 -0.89 -5.07 8.10
CA LYS A 49 -1.79 -4.55 9.14
C LYS A 49 -3.21 -5.06 8.95
N LEU A 50 -3.72 -5.07 7.72
CA LEU A 50 -5.05 -5.63 7.39
C LEU A 50 -5.14 -7.15 7.61
N GLN A 51 -4.01 -7.85 7.54
CA GLN A 51 -3.92 -9.28 7.83
C GLN A 51 -3.60 -9.58 9.30
N GLU A 52 -3.50 -8.56 10.15
CA GLU A 52 -3.06 -8.70 11.55
C GLU A 52 -1.70 -9.40 11.70
N ARG A 53 -0.79 -9.17 10.74
CA ARG A 53 0.57 -9.75 10.71
C ARG A 53 1.63 -8.73 11.09
N GLY A 54 2.66 -9.20 11.79
CA GLY A 54 3.83 -8.40 12.19
C GLY A 54 4.62 -7.88 10.98
N VAL A 55 4.64 -6.56 10.81
CA VAL A 55 5.38 -5.88 9.71
C VAL A 55 6.89 -6.13 9.82
N LEU A 56 7.44 -5.94 11.02
CA LEU A 56 8.88 -6.08 11.24
C LEU A 56 9.34 -7.53 11.00
N ASP A 57 8.56 -8.51 11.45
CA ASP A 57 8.87 -9.92 11.26
C ASP A 57 8.89 -10.28 9.77
N PHE A 58 7.88 -9.81 9.02
CA PHE A 58 7.82 -10.01 7.58
C PHE A 58 9.03 -9.40 6.85
N LEU A 59 9.40 -8.16 7.18
CA LEU A 59 10.54 -7.49 6.55
C LEU A 59 11.86 -8.19 6.90
N THR A 60 12.02 -8.59 8.16
CA THR A 60 13.19 -9.36 8.63
C THR A 60 13.33 -10.66 7.86
N ASP A 61 12.23 -11.42 7.74
CA ASP A 61 12.23 -12.69 7.02
C ASP A 61 12.50 -12.49 5.53
N THR A 62 11.90 -11.47 4.91
CA THR A 62 12.13 -11.12 3.50
C THR A 62 13.60 -10.81 3.22
N LEU A 63 14.25 -10.01 4.08
CA LEU A 63 15.67 -9.71 3.94
C LEU A 63 16.54 -10.95 4.18
N ARG A 64 16.18 -11.79 5.15
CA ARG A 64 16.89 -13.03 5.46
C ARG A 64 16.82 -14.02 4.30
N THR A 65 15.65 -14.22 3.69
CA THR A 65 15.47 -15.11 2.53
C THR A 65 16.17 -14.55 1.30
N HIS A 66 16.05 -13.25 1.04
CA HIS A 66 16.71 -12.60 -0.09
C HIS A 66 18.23 -12.75 -0.04
N ARG A 67 18.85 -12.51 1.13
CA ARG A 67 20.30 -12.69 1.33
C ARG A 67 20.78 -14.12 1.16
N ARG A 68 19.89 -15.10 1.31
CA ARG A 68 20.18 -16.53 1.14
C ARG A 68 19.78 -17.04 -0.26
N SER A 69 19.33 -16.14 -1.15
CA SER A 69 18.77 -16.50 -2.46
C SER A 69 17.60 -17.50 -2.36
N LEU A 70 16.85 -17.45 -1.25
CA LEU A 70 15.66 -18.25 -1.02
C LEU A 70 14.40 -17.48 -1.46
N PRO A 71 13.30 -18.18 -1.77
CA PRO A 71 12.02 -17.54 -2.09
C PRO A 71 11.56 -16.64 -0.93
N PRO A 72 11.15 -15.38 -1.20
CA PRO A 72 10.68 -14.48 -0.15
C PRO A 72 9.30 -14.89 0.39
N PRO A 73 9.00 -14.57 1.65
CA PRO A 73 7.67 -14.75 2.21
C PRO A 73 6.65 -13.91 1.42
N ARG A 74 5.45 -14.44 1.26
CA ARG A 74 4.39 -13.77 0.49
C ARG A 74 3.63 -12.78 1.38
N CYS A 75 3.42 -11.59 0.84
CA CYS A 75 2.62 -10.54 1.49
C CYS A 75 1.11 -10.80 1.31
N PHE A 76 0.70 -11.44 0.22
CA PHE A 76 -0.71 -11.76 -0.05
C PHE A 76 -1.01 -13.23 0.28
N PRO A 77 -2.19 -13.54 0.84
CA PRO A 77 -2.62 -14.92 0.95
C PRO A 77 -2.71 -15.52 -0.46
N LEU A 78 -2.28 -16.78 -0.60
CA LEU A 78 -2.59 -17.54 -1.81
C LEU A 78 -4.10 -17.47 -1.99
N ARG A 79 -4.51 -16.89 -3.12
CA ARG A 79 -5.91 -16.75 -3.50
C ARG A 79 -6.57 -18.11 -3.29
N ARG A 80 -7.45 -18.23 -2.28
CA ARG A 80 -8.26 -19.44 -2.08
C ARG A 80 -8.98 -19.65 -3.42
N PRO A 81 -8.89 -20.81 -4.09
CA PRO A 81 -9.59 -20.99 -5.36
C PRO A 81 -11.08 -20.79 -5.08
N LEU A 82 -11.62 -19.68 -5.59
CA LEU A 82 -13.04 -19.38 -5.54
C LEU A 82 -13.76 -20.45 -6.36
N SER A 83 -14.63 -21.25 -5.73
CA SER A 83 -15.68 -21.92 -6.48
C SER A 83 -16.55 -20.82 -7.06
N LEU A 84 -16.53 -20.69 -8.38
CA LEU A 84 -17.18 -19.60 -9.12
C LEU A 84 -18.67 -19.50 -8.76
N ARG A 85 -19.08 -18.39 -8.15
CA ARG A 85 -20.44 -17.86 -8.31
C ARG A 85 -20.32 -16.41 -8.76
N THR A 86 -20.56 -16.22 -10.05
CA THR A 86 -20.63 -14.95 -10.77
C THR A 86 -21.63 -14.00 -10.13
N GLN A 87 -21.27 -12.71 -10.00
CA GLN A 87 -21.96 -11.48 -10.44
C GLN A 87 -21.06 -10.28 -10.02
N HIS A 88 -20.38 -9.62 -10.96
CA HIS A 88 -20.77 -8.34 -11.59
C HIS A 88 -20.83 -7.15 -10.61
N GLU A 89 -19.68 -6.48 -10.41
CA GLU A 89 -19.52 -5.02 -10.54
C GLU A 89 -18.03 -4.66 -10.40
N SER A 90 -17.44 -4.23 -11.52
CA SER A 90 -16.05 -3.80 -11.60
C SER A 90 -15.95 -2.33 -11.20
N VAL A 91 -15.72 -2.07 -9.91
CA VAL A 91 -15.01 -0.84 -9.52
C VAL A 91 -13.54 -1.22 -9.41
N ASN A 92 -12.79 -0.93 -10.46
CA ASN A 92 -11.37 -1.25 -10.57
C ASN A 92 -10.60 -0.60 -9.41
N GLY A 93 -10.14 -1.42 -8.47
CA GLY A 93 -9.32 -1.05 -7.31
C GLY A 93 -7.89 -0.63 -7.63
N TYR A 94 -7.70 0.11 -8.73
CA TYR A 94 -6.39 0.56 -9.23
C TYR A 94 -6.30 2.07 -9.43
N ASP A 95 -7.21 2.87 -8.86
CA ASP A 95 -7.09 4.33 -8.89
C ASP A 95 -6.22 4.89 -7.73
N TRP A 96 -5.11 4.21 -7.43
CA TRP A 96 -4.04 4.73 -6.58
C TRP A 96 -3.09 5.64 -7.35
N PHE A 97 -3.05 5.47 -8.67
CA PHE A 97 -2.07 6.12 -9.55
C PHE A 97 -2.34 7.63 -9.68
N ILE A 98 -3.60 8.07 -9.61
CA ILE A 98 -3.99 9.49 -9.69
C ILE A 98 -3.74 10.24 -8.36
N ALA A 99 -3.82 9.56 -7.21
CA ALA A 99 -3.49 10.18 -5.91
C ALA A 99 -1.99 10.52 -5.78
N PHE A 100 -1.11 9.82 -6.50
CA PHE A 100 0.35 10.05 -6.44
C PHE A 100 0.91 10.93 -7.57
N LYS A 101 0.26 11.01 -8.74
CA LYS A 101 0.72 11.80 -9.90
C LYS A 101 0.00 13.17 -10.08
N GLY A 102 -0.77 13.63 -9.10
CA GLY A 102 -1.65 14.80 -9.22
C GLY A 102 -1.17 16.15 -8.68
N VAL A 103 0.13 16.39 -8.44
CA VAL A 103 0.66 17.76 -8.23
C VAL A 103 2.00 17.87 -8.94
N GLY A 104 2.02 18.64 -10.03
CA GLY A 104 3.17 18.82 -10.90
C GLY A 104 4.39 19.37 -10.16
N MET A 105 5.55 18.77 -10.46
CA MET A 105 6.82 19.50 -10.43
C MET A 105 6.81 20.44 -11.63
N ASP A 106 6.64 21.74 -11.38
CA ASP A 106 7.13 22.77 -12.29
C ASP A 106 8.67 22.78 -12.14
N ALA A 107 9.32 22.21 -13.15
CA ALA A 107 10.76 22.27 -13.31
C ALA A 107 11.14 23.50 -14.16
N SER A 108 10.75 24.71 -13.75
CA SER A 108 11.33 25.97 -14.25
C SER A 108 10.87 27.21 -13.46
N ARG A 109 11.77 27.78 -12.63
CA ARG A 109 11.89 29.20 -12.16
C ARG A 109 12.84 29.17 -10.94
N ARG A 110 13.95 29.91 -10.77
CA ARG A 110 14.33 31.30 -11.12
C ARG A 110 13.19 32.29 -11.07
#